data_AF-A0A814LI40-F1
#
_entry.id   AF-A0A814LI40-F1
#
_cell.length_a   1.000
_cell.length_b   1.000
_cell.length_c   1.000
_cell.angle_alpha   90.00
_cell.angle_beta   90.00
_cell.angle_gamma   90.00
#
_symmetry.space_group_name_H-M   'P 1'
#
loop_
_entity.id
_entity.type
_entity.pdbx_description
1 polymer ?
#
loop_
_entity_poly.entity_id
_entity_poly.type
_entity_poly.pdbx_seq_one_letter_code
_entity_poly.pdbx_strand_id
1 'polypeptide(L)'
;MTYLKIYFPNGSFHTLRYTSSTTIADLIRIALKGRLSSCDLVYFLSFALRVTYVGQEQQIVLSSLNKNNIVNKWVHSNMTMEKVQILYGIADELK
;
A
#
# COMPACT_ATOMS: atom_id res chain seq x y z
N MET A 1 -16.89 -7.43 -2.86
CA MET A 1 -16.02 -7.24 -1.69
C MET A 1 -14.68 -7.87 -1.99
N THR A 2 -13.57 -7.17 -1.80
CA THR A 2 -12.27 -7.61 -2.33
C THR A 2 -11.23 -7.66 -1.22
N TYR A 3 -10.29 -8.58 -1.35
CA TYR A 3 -9.19 -8.78 -0.43
C TYR A 3 -7.87 -8.44 -1.10
N LEU A 4 -6.97 -7.77 -0.39
CA LEU A 4 -5.64 -7.41 -0.84
C LEU A 4 -4.60 -8.06 0.06
N LYS A 5 -3.63 -8.78 -0.53
CA LYS A 5 -2.46 -9.26 0.21
C LYS A 5 -1.37 -8.19 0.15
N ILE A 6 -1.03 -7.63 1.31
CA ILE A 6 0.05 -6.67 1.47
C ILE A 6 1.25 -7.36 2.10
N TYR A 7 2.36 -7.38 1.37
CA TYR A 7 3.63 -7.95 1.80
C TYR A 7 4.48 -6.92 2.55
N PHE A 8 5.22 -7.39 3.53
CA PHE A 8 6.17 -6.60 4.31
C PHE A 8 7.60 -6.97 3.90
N PRO A 9 8.59 -6.08 4.16
CA PRO A 9 9.99 -6.36 3.86
C PRO A 9 10.53 -7.64 4.52
N ASN A 10 10.01 -8.03 5.68
CA ASN A 10 10.39 -9.25 6.39
C ASN A 10 9.80 -10.55 5.80
N GLY A 11 9.19 -10.49 4.61
CA GLY A 11 8.58 -11.64 3.94
C GLY A 11 7.18 -12.03 4.45
N SER A 12 6.73 -11.47 5.58
CA SER A 12 5.35 -11.68 6.06
C SER A 12 4.35 -10.92 5.18
N PHE A 13 3.09 -11.34 5.21
CA PHE A 13 2.01 -10.62 4.55
C PHE A 13 0.81 -10.44 5.47
N HIS A 14 -0.07 -9.50 5.12
CA HIS A 14 -1.36 -9.28 5.76
C HIS A 14 -2.42 -9.20 4.67
N THR A 15 -3.46 -10.03 4.80
CA THR A 15 -4.64 -9.95 3.93
C THR A 15 -5.62 -8.93 4.50
N LEU A 16 -5.86 -7.85 3.78
CA LEU A 16 -6.77 -6.79 4.17
C LEU A 16 -8.03 -6.82 3.32
N ARG A 17 -9.17 -6.59 3.97
CA ARG A 17 -10.42 -6.33 3.27
C ARG A 17 -10.49 -4.86 2.90
N TYR A 18 -10.91 -4.56 1.67
CA TYR A 18 -11.08 -3.19 1.21
C TYR A 18 -12.34 -3.02 0.38
N THR A 19 -12.79 -1.76 0.30
CA THR A 19 -13.90 -1.28 -0.51
C THR A 19 -13.40 -0.24 -1.49
N SER A 20 -14.24 0.16 -2.45
CA SER A 20 -13.96 1.27 -3.37
C SER A 20 -13.77 2.62 -2.67
N SER A 21 -14.18 2.74 -1.41
CA SER A 21 -13.98 3.92 -0.55
C SER A 21 -12.73 3.84 0.34
N THR A 22 -12.04 2.70 0.37
CA THR A 22 -10.86 2.53 1.23
C THR A 22 -9.66 3.27 0.63
N THR A 23 -9.04 4.15 1.41
CA THR A 23 -7.88 4.92 0.95
C THR A 23 -6.58 4.12 1.10
N ILE A 24 -5.52 4.55 0.40
CA ILE A 24 -4.18 3.97 0.57
C ILE A 24 -3.68 4.17 2.00
N ALA A 25 -3.96 5.33 2.59
CA ALA A 25 -3.66 5.59 3.99
C ALA A 25 -4.37 4.58 4.91
N ASP A 26 -5.65 4.29 4.67
CA ASP A 26 -6.36 3.28 5.47
C ASP A 26 -5.75 1.89 5.31
N LEU A 27 -5.40 1.50 4.08
CA LEU A 27 -4.72 0.21 3.83
C LEU A 27 -3.41 0.11 4.59
N ILE A 28 -2.57 1.14 4.53
CA ILE A 28 -1.29 1.19 5.24
C ILE A 28 -1.53 1.15 6.76
N ARG A 29 -2.49 1.93 7.27
CA ARG A 29 -2.80 2.01 8.70
C ARG A 29 -3.30 0.67 9.24
N ILE A 30 -4.19 -0.01 8.50
CA ILE A 30 -4.73 -1.31 8.89
C ILE A 30 -3.63 -2.38 8.79
N ALA A 31 -2.81 -2.36 7.74
CA ALA A 31 -1.69 -3.31 7.58
C ALA A 31 -0.72 -3.23 8.77
N LEU A 32 -0.42 -2.01 9.21
CA LEU A 32 0.54 -1.72 10.28
C LEU A 32 -0.07 -1.79 11.69
N LYS A 33 -1.40 -1.93 11.81
CA LYS A 33 -2.09 -1.99 13.10
C LYS A 33 -1.58 -3.18 13.91
N GLY A 34 -1.03 -2.91 15.09
CA GLY A 34 -0.43 -3.93 15.98
C GLY A 34 0.97 -4.39 15.58
N ARG A 35 1.55 -3.83 14.51
CA ARG A 35 2.95 -4.09 14.09
C ARG A 35 3.87 -2.89 14.34
N LEU A 36 3.29 -1.71 14.53
CA LEU A 36 4.01 -0.48 14.80
C LEU A 36 3.75 -0.03 16.24
N SER A 37 4.80 0.46 16.90
CA SER A 37 4.68 1.10 18.20
C SER A 37 4.08 2.49 18.01
N SER A 38 3.52 3.10 19.06
CA SER A 38 2.90 4.43 19.01
C SER A 38 3.82 5.51 18.42
N CYS A 39 5.15 5.39 18.59
CA CYS A 39 6.17 6.25 17.98
C CYS A 39 6.24 6.14 16.45
N ASP A 40 6.00 4.96 15.89
CA ASP A 40 6.12 4.74 14.45
C ASP A 40 4.94 5.32 13.65
N LEU A 41 3.84 5.63 14.34
CA LEU A 41 2.68 6.32 13.76
C LEU A 41 3.01 7.76 13.32
N VAL A 42 4.04 8.39 13.91
CA VAL A 42 4.52 9.71 13.47
C VAL A 42 5.14 9.63 12.06
N TYR A 43 5.76 8.49 11.74
CA TYR A 43 6.35 8.21 10.43
C TYR A 43 5.35 7.61 9.43
N PHE A 44 4.05 7.66 9.74
CA PHE A 44 3.01 7.12 8.86
C PHE A 44 3.08 7.69 7.42
N LEU A 45 3.45 8.96 7.28
CA LEU A 45 3.64 9.62 5.99
C LEU A 45 4.88 9.14 5.22
N SER A 46 5.84 8.52 5.90
CA SER A 46 7.05 7.91 5.32
C SER A 46 6.81 6.52 4.75
N PHE A 47 5.59 5.98 4.86
CA PHE A 47 5.19 4.73 4.25
C PHE A 47 4.53 4.92 2.88
N ALA A 48 4.74 3.94 2.02
CA ALA A 48 4.13 3.86 0.69
C ALA A 48 3.75 2.42 0.36
N LEU A 49 2.87 2.24 -0.61
CA LEU A 49 2.57 0.96 -1.24
C LEU A 49 3.24 0.89 -2.60
N ARG A 50 4.04 -0.15 -2.82
CA ARG A 50 4.51 -0.53 -4.16
C ARG A 50 3.58 -1.60 -4.71
N VAL A 51 3.02 -1.35 -5.88
CA VAL A 51 2.20 -2.31 -6.63
C VAL A 51 2.97 -2.79 -7.85
N THR A 52 3.07 -4.11 -7.98
CA THR A 52 3.71 -4.79 -9.11
C THR A 52 2.63 -5.49 -9.91
N TYR A 53 2.65 -5.27 -11.22
CA TYR A 53 1.77 -5.92 -12.18
C TYR A 53 2.56 -6.93 -12.99
N VAL A 54 1.89 -8.02 -13.39
CA VAL A 54 2.50 -9.04 -14.23
C VAL A 54 2.95 -8.41 -15.54
N GLY A 55 4.27 -8.47 -15.82
CA GLY A 55 4.86 -7.99 -17.06
C GLY A 55 4.95 -6.46 -17.22
N GLN A 56 4.83 -5.67 -16.13
CA GLN A 56 4.98 -4.22 -16.18
C GLN A 56 5.85 -3.64 -15.06
N GLU A 57 6.22 -2.38 -15.24
CA GLU A 57 6.96 -1.59 -14.25
C GLU A 57 6.19 -1.40 -12.93
N GLN A 58 6.96 -1.34 -11.84
CA GLN A 58 6.43 -1.20 -10.49
C GLN A 58 5.90 0.22 -10.27
N GLN A 59 4.68 0.34 -9.74
CA GLN A 59 4.11 1.63 -9.38
C GLN A 59 4.24 1.87 -7.87
N ILE A 60 4.90 2.96 -7.49
CA ILE A 60 4.99 3.39 -6.09
C ILE A 60 3.87 4.40 -5.81
N VAL A 61 3.08 4.13 -4.79
CA VAL A 61 1.98 4.96 -4.33
C VAL A 61 2.19 5.38 -2.89
N LEU A 62 2.46 6.67 -2.71
CA LEU A 62 2.67 7.27 -1.40
C LEU A 62 1.39 7.30 -0.57
N SER A 63 1.52 7.17 0.75
CA SER A 63 0.41 7.33 1.71
C SER A 63 -0.25 8.71 1.64
N SER A 64 0.52 9.75 1.27
CA SER A 64 0.07 11.13 1.11
C SER A 64 -0.79 11.35 -0.14
N LEU A 65 -0.79 10.41 -1.09
CA LEU A 65 -1.67 10.47 -2.25
C LEU A 65 -3.08 10.07 -1.81
N ASN A 66 -3.83 11.07 -1.36
CA ASN A 66 -5.24 10.96 -1.00
C ASN A 66 -6.14 10.85 -2.26
N LYS A 67 -5.88 9.83 -3.08
CA LYS A 67 -6.71 9.51 -4.24
C LYS A 67 -7.48 8.25 -3.92
N ASN A 68 -8.73 8.43 -3.47
CA ASN A 68 -9.78 7.39 -3.36
C ASN A 68 -9.89 6.50 -4.62
N ASN A 69 -9.27 6.90 -5.73
CA ASN A 69 -9.34 6.23 -7.02
C ASN A 69 -8.14 5.36 -7.39
N ILE A 70 -7.07 5.26 -6.58
CA ILE A 70 -5.93 4.41 -6.97
C ILE A 70 -6.31 2.94 -6.92
N VAL A 71 -7.03 2.51 -5.89
CA VAL A 71 -7.52 1.13 -5.79
C VAL A 71 -8.50 0.81 -6.92
N ASN A 72 -9.39 1.74 -7.27
CA ASN A 72 -10.24 1.60 -8.46
C ASN A 72 -9.41 1.51 -9.74
N LYS A 73 -8.36 2.33 -9.91
CA LYS A 73 -7.45 2.21 -11.06
C LYS A 73 -6.78 0.83 -11.10
N TRP A 74 -6.39 0.28 -9.97
CA TRP A 74 -5.79 -1.05 -9.91
C TRP A 74 -6.78 -2.15 -10.30
N VAL A 75 -8.00 -2.08 -9.78
CA VAL A 75 -9.06 -3.08 -10.02
C VAL A 75 -9.63 -2.99 -11.43
N HIS A 76 -9.71 -1.79 -12.03
CA HIS A 76 -10.25 -1.57 -13.37
C HIS A 76 -9.17 -1.50 -14.45
N SER A 77 -7.88 -1.59 -14.09
CA SER A 77 -6.85 -1.85 -15.10
C SER A 77 -7.02 -3.29 -15.59
N ASN A 78 -6.88 -3.52 -16.89
CA ASN A 78 -6.78 -4.87 -17.47
C ASN A 78 -5.50 -5.61 -17.05
N MET A 79 -4.80 -5.13 -16.02
CA MET A 79 -3.51 -5.64 -15.57
C MET A 79 -3.71 -6.56 -14.37
N THR A 80 -3.11 -7.74 -14.43
CA THR A 80 -3.11 -8.66 -13.30
C THR A 80 -2.11 -8.17 -12.26
N MET A 81 -2.62 -7.79 -11.09
CA MET A 81 -1.79 -7.43 -9.94
C MET A 81 -1.08 -8.66 -9.40
N GLU A 82 0.24 -8.61 -9.34
CA GLU A 82 1.07 -9.71 -8.84
C GLU A 82 1.35 -9.56 -7.34
N LYS A 83 1.74 -8.35 -6.92
CA LYS A 83 2.22 -8.10 -5.56
C LYS A 83 1.94 -6.66 -5.11
N VAL A 84 1.50 -6.50 -3.86
CA VAL A 84 1.48 -5.20 -3.16
C VAL A 84 2.39 -5.27 -1.95
N GLN A 85 3.32 -4.33 -1.84
CA GLN A 85 4.31 -4.32 -0.76
C GLN A 85 4.34 -2.97 -0.04
N ILE A 86 4.41 -3.00 1.29
CA ILE A 86 4.70 -1.79 2.09
C ILE A 86 6.18 -1.48 1.99
N LEU A 87 6.46 -0.22 1.71
CA LEU A 87 7.76 0.39 1.74
C LEU A 87 7.81 1.43 2.86
N TYR A 88 8.98 1.55 3.49
CA TYR A 88 9.28 2.51 4.54
C TYR A 88 10.51 3.32 4.13
N GLY A 89 10.52 4.63 4.41
CA GLY A 89 11.68 5.50 4.20
C GLY A 89 11.73 6.25 2.87
N ILE A 90 10.72 6.14 1.99
CA ILE A 90 10.75 6.81 0.68
C ILE A 90 10.56 8.34 0.76
N ALA A 91 10.27 8.89 1.96
CA ALA A 91 10.22 10.34 2.13
C ALA A 91 11.59 11.02 1.88
N ASP A 92 12.69 10.27 1.97
CA ASP A 92 14.04 10.79 1.77
C ASP A 92 14.57 10.60 0.33
N GLU A 93 14.08 9.57 -0.39
CA GLU A 93 14.55 9.24 -1.75
C GLU A 93 13.84 9.98 -2.90
N LEU A 94 12.90 10.88 -2.59
CA LEU A 94 12.18 11.70 -3.58
C LEU A 94 12.58 13.18 -3.57
N LYS A 95 13.74 13.52 -2.98
CA LYS A 95 14.35 14.86 -3.08
C LYS A 95 15.23 14.99 -4.32
#